data_AF-A0A851DK58-F1
#
_entry.id   AF-A0A851DK58-F1
#
_cell.length_a   1.000
_cell.length_b   1.000
_cell.length_c   1.000
_cell.angle_alpha   90.00
_cell.angle_beta   90.00
_cell.angle_gamma   90.00
#
_symmetry.space_group_name_H-M   'P 1'
#
loop_
_entity.id
_entity.type
_entity.pdbx_description
1 polymer ?
#
loop_
_entity_poly.entity_id
_entity_poly.type
_entity_poly.pdbx_seq_one_letter_code
_entity_poly.pdbx_strand_id
1 'polypeptide(L)'
;GLAPVRLADGPGRCAGRVEVFHEEKWGTVCDDTWDFLDAKVVCRQLGCGTVLSAPRRARFGPGEGPVWLQDVRCQGTEAALSECRNKGWGGRGCNH
;
A
#
# COMPACT_ATOMS: atom_id res chain seq x y z
N GLY A 1 -9.45 -9.58 -8.33
CA GLY A 1 -10.47 -9.23 -7.33
C GLY A 1 -9.90 -8.17 -6.41
N LEU A 2 -10.75 -7.39 -5.74
CA LEU A 2 -10.33 -6.39 -4.76
C LEU A 2 -9.52 -7.07 -3.65
N ALA A 3 -8.29 -6.63 -3.43
CA ALA A 3 -7.46 -7.15 -2.35
C ALA A 3 -7.69 -6.34 -1.06
N PRO A 4 -7.90 -7.00 0.10
CA PRO A 4 -7.93 -6.32 1.39
C PRO A 4 -6.64 -5.53 1.65
N VAL A 5 -6.78 -4.37 2.27
CA VAL A 5 -5.67 -3.49 2.69
C VAL A 5 -5.77 -3.24 4.19
N ARG A 6 -4.63 -3.07 4.85
CA ARG A 6 -4.55 -2.56 6.23
C ARG A 6 -3.39 -1.59 6.40
N LEU A 7 -3.45 -0.79 7.46
CA LEU A 7 -2.36 0.07 7.91
C LEU A 7 -1.80 -0.49 9.22
N ALA A 8 -0.52 -0.85 9.22
CA ALA A 8 0.19 -1.44 10.36
C ALA A 8 1.17 -0.45 11.00
N ASP A 9 1.48 -0.63 12.28
CA ASP A 9 2.56 0.07 13.01
C ASP A 9 2.51 1.60 13.00
N GLY A 10 1.34 2.18 12.78
CA GLY A 10 1.09 3.61 12.95
C GLY A 10 0.25 3.93 14.18
N PRO A 11 0.06 5.22 14.47
CA PRO A 11 -0.60 5.70 15.70
C PRO A 11 -2.11 5.43 15.76
N GLY A 12 -2.71 4.83 14.73
CA GLY A 12 -4.12 4.50 14.70
C GLY A 12 -4.56 3.92 13.36
N ARG A 13 -5.86 3.61 13.23
CA ARG A 13 -6.40 2.86 12.07
C ARG A 13 -6.17 3.50 10.68
N CYS A 14 -5.84 4.80 10.65
CA CYS A 14 -5.70 5.60 9.43
C CYS A 14 -4.27 6.11 9.18
N ALA A 15 -3.28 5.55 9.88
CA ALA A 15 -1.87 5.84 9.66
C ALA A 15 -1.05 4.57 9.87
N GLY A 16 -0.08 4.30 9.01
CA GLY A 16 0.77 3.12 9.13
C GLY A 16 1.41 2.70 7.81
N ARG A 17 2.21 1.63 7.88
CA ARG A 17 2.71 0.89 6.72
C ARG A 17 1.55 0.23 5.99
N VAL A 18 1.50 0.37 4.68
CA VAL A 18 0.47 -0.24 3.84
C VAL A 18 0.80 -1.71 3.63
N GLU A 19 -0.16 -2.56 3.96
CA GLU A 19 -0.08 -4.00 3.70
C GLU A 19 -1.31 -4.45 2.91
N VAL A 20 -1.11 -5.40 2.00
CA VAL A 20 -2.15 -5.96 1.13
C VAL A 20 -2.24 -7.46 1.37
N PHE A 21 -3.45 -8.02 1.32
CA PHE A 21 -3.66 -9.46 1.49
C PHE A 21 -3.75 -10.16 0.14
N HIS A 22 -2.85 -11.12 -0.09
CA HIS A 22 -2.79 -11.94 -1.29
C HIS A 22 -2.23 -13.33 -0.95
N GLU A 23 -2.72 -14.39 -1.62
CA GLU A 23 -2.31 -15.78 -1.35
C GLU A 23 -2.27 -16.13 0.15
N GLU A 24 -3.35 -15.79 0.87
CA GLU A 24 -3.53 -16.06 2.29
C GLU A 24 -2.50 -15.39 3.22
N LYS A 25 -1.73 -14.42 2.72
CA LYS A 25 -0.68 -13.73 3.47
C LYS A 25 -0.74 -12.22 3.30
N TRP A 26 -0.46 -11.52 4.39
CA TRP A 26 -0.15 -10.09 4.34
C TRP A 26 1.26 -9.88 3.80
N GLY A 27 1.40 -8.84 2.99
CA GLY A 27 2.69 -8.40 2.46
C GLY A 27 2.67 -6.89 2.22
N THR A 28 3.84 -6.30 2.06
CA THR A 28 4.00 -4.85 1.93
C THR A 28 3.90 -4.36 0.50
N VAL A 29 3.89 -3.04 0.36
CA VAL A 29 3.97 -2.33 -0.91
C VAL A 29 5.30 -1.61 -1.00
N CYS A 30 6.01 -1.77 -2.12
CA CYS A 30 7.26 -1.07 -2.37
C CYS A 30 7.04 0.42 -2.58
N ASP A 31 7.99 1.23 -2.13
CA ASP A 31 7.86 2.68 -2.11
C ASP A 31 8.43 3.39 -3.35
N ASP A 32 9.07 2.68 -4.30
CA ASP A 32 9.78 3.25 -5.46
C ASP A 32 9.00 4.33 -6.22
N THR A 33 7.71 4.10 -6.44
CA THR A 33 6.78 5.05 -7.08
C THR A 33 5.70 5.56 -6.15
N TRP A 34 5.76 5.21 -4.86
CA TRP A 34 4.71 5.53 -3.90
C TRP A 34 4.52 7.03 -3.76
N ASP A 35 3.29 7.49 -3.98
CA ASP A 35 2.93 8.90 -3.95
C ASP A 35 1.59 9.19 -3.26
N PHE A 36 1.17 10.46 -3.34
CA PHE A 36 -0.04 10.96 -2.72
C PHE A 36 -1.33 10.38 -3.34
N LEU A 37 -1.32 10.02 -4.62
CA LEU A 37 -2.47 9.42 -5.31
C LEU A 37 -2.65 7.96 -4.87
N ASP A 38 -1.55 7.23 -4.66
CA ASP A 38 -1.60 5.87 -4.13
C ASP A 38 -2.18 5.87 -2.71
N ALA A 39 -1.66 6.75 -1.85
CA ALA A 39 -2.14 6.90 -0.49
C ALA A 39 -3.60 7.38 -0.44
N LYS A 40 -4.03 8.23 -1.39
CA LYS A 40 -5.44 8.65 -1.53
C LYS A 40 -6.36 7.45 -1.82
N VAL A 41 -5.96 6.53 -2.70
CA VAL A 41 -6.72 5.30 -2.97
C VAL A 41 -6.83 4.46 -1.70
N VAL A 42 -5.74 4.24 -0.97
CA VAL A 42 -5.77 3.49 0.31
C VAL A 42 -6.68 4.14 1.34
N CYS A 43 -6.55 5.45 1.57
CA CYS A 43 -7.39 6.15 2.54
C CYS A 43 -8.87 6.08 2.16
N ARG A 44 -9.20 6.16 0.87
CA ARG A 44 -10.58 5.99 0.41
C ARG A 44 -11.08 4.57 0.59
N GLN A 45 -10.28 3.57 0.22
CA GLN A 45 -10.60 2.15 0.37
C GLN A 45 -10.88 1.78 1.85
N LEU A 46 -10.17 2.41 2.79
CA LEU A 46 -10.32 2.19 4.24
C LEU A 46 -11.34 3.11 4.93
N GLY A 47 -11.94 4.06 4.22
CA GLY A 47 -12.84 5.05 4.84
C GLY A 47 -12.14 5.98 5.84
N CYS A 48 -10.88 6.34 5.57
CA CYS A 48 -10.05 7.21 6.40
C CYS A 48 -10.14 8.69 6.05
N GLY A 49 -10.86 9.05 4.98
CA GLY A 49 -11.04 10.44 4.56
C GLY A 49 -9.86 10.97 3.75
N THR A 50 -9.56 12.26 3.92
CA THR A 50 -8.52 12.96 3.17
C THR A 50 -7.13 12.49 3.61
N VAL A 51 -6.28 12.15 2.64
CA VAL A 51 -4.91 11.74 2.91
C VAL A 51 -4.07 12.95 3.34
N LEU A 52 -3.23 12.76 4.37
CA LEU A 52 -2.40 13.83 4.95
C LEU A 52 -0.94 13.76 4.50
N SER A 53 -0.44 12.55 4.23
CA SER A 53 0.94 12.32 3.82
C SER A 53 1.08 10.95 3.14
N ALA A 54 2.10 10.81 2.30
CA ALA A 54 2.50 9.55 1.66
C ALA A 54 3.99 9.29 1.93
N PRO A 55 4.39 8.96 3.17
CA PRO A 55 5.79 8.79 3.51
C PRO A 55 6.38 7.55 2.85
N ARG A 56 7.66 7.64 2.50
CA ARG A 56 8.48 6.57 1.91
C ARG A 56 9.51 6.09 2.94
N ARG A 57 10.34 5.11 2.56
CA ARG A 57 11.49 4.57 3.31
C ARG A 57 11.11 4.02 4.68
N ALA A 58 10.10 3.15 4.69
CA ALA A 58 9.66 2.42 5.87
C ALA A 58 9.46 3.30 7.13
N ARG A 59 8.82 4.47 6.97
CA ARG A 59 8.60 5.45 8.06
C ARG A 59 7.93 4.86 9.31
N PHE A 60 7.07 3.86 9.12
CA PHE A 60 6.37 3.13 10.18
C PHE A 60 7.06 1.79 10.52
N GLY A 61 8.36 1.69 10.27
CA GLY A 61 9.13 0.47 10.40
C GLY A 61 9.04 -0.44 9.17
N PRO A 62 10.06 -1.28 8.93
CA PRO A 62 10.05 -2.28 7.87
C PRO A 62 8.94 -3.30 8.14
N GLY A 63 8.36 -3.86 7.08
CA GLY A 63 7.48 -5.01 7.21
C GLY A 63 8.26 -6.32 7.22
N GLU A 64 7.52 -7.42 7.26
CA GLU A 64 8.05 -8.77 7.11
C GLU A 64 7.32 -9.51 5.99
N GLY A 65 7.89 -10.62 5.54
CA GLY A 65 7.28 -11.46 4.52
C GLY A 65 7.33 -10.85 3.11
N PRO A 66 6.37 -11.16 2.23
CA PRO A 66 6.43 -10.80 0.82
C PRO A 66 6.22 -9.30 0.60
N VAL A 67 6.84 -8.78 -0.47
CA VAL A 67 6.47 -7.50 -1.07
C VAL A 67 5.49 -7.80 -2.20
N TRP A 68 4.20 -7.52 -1.97
CA TRP A 68 3.15 -7.91 -2.90
C TRP A 68 3.02 -7.00 -4.10
N LEU A 69 3.10 -5.69 -3.90
CA LEU A 69 2.92 -4.70 -4.95
C LEU A 69 4.17 -3.85 -5.15
N GLN A 70 4.51 -3.62 -6.42
CA GLN A 70 5.66 -2.82 -6.85
C GLN A 70 5.26 -1.92 -8.01
N ASP A 71 5.92 -0.78 -8.13
CA ASP A 71 5.64 0.26 -9.12
C ASP A 71 4.14 0.63 -9.18
N VAL A 72 3.51 0.76 -8.00
CA VAL A 72 2.12 1.19 -7.90
C VAL A 72 2.01 2.62 -8.39
N ARG A 73 1.09 2.85 -9.33
CA ARG A 73 0.82 4.16 -9.93
C ARG A 73 -0.68 4.32 -10.11
N CYS A 74 -1.32 4.84 -9.07
CA CYS A 74 -2.74 5.16 -9.09
C CYS A 74 -2.99 6.49 -9.83
N GLN A 75 -4.18 6.62 -10.42
CA GLN A 75 -4.76 7.89 -10.85
C GLN A 75 -5.44 8.63 -9.69
N GLY A 76 -5.67 7.93 -8.57
CA GLY A 76 -6.34 8.46 -7.38
C GLY A 76 -7.86 8.28 -7.42
N THR A 77 -8.37 7.50 -8.38
CA THR A 77 -9.80 7.27 -8.63
C THR A 77 -10.18 5.79 -8.55
N GLU A 78 -9.21 4.89 -8.40
CA GLU A 78 -9.36 3.44 -8.27
C GLU A 78 -10.03 3.05 -6.95
N ALA A 79 -10.95 2.08 -6.99
CA ALA A 79 -11.71 1.68 -5.80
C ALA A 79 -10.82 0.95 -4.78
N ALA A 80 -9.80 0.24 -5.26
CA ALA A 80 -8.78 -0.38 -4.42
C ALA A 80 -7.37 -0.24 -4.97
N LEU A 81 -6.38 -0.35 -4.09
CA LEU A 81 -4.97 -0.28 -4.42
C LEU A 81 -4.55 -1.33 -5.46
N SER A 82 -5.16 -2.53 -5.41
CA SER A 82 -4.91 -3.63 -6.35
C SER A 82 -5.36 -3.34 -7.78
N GLU A 83 -6.17 -2.31 -8.00
CA GLU A 83 -6.64 -1.90 -9.35
C GLU A 83 -5.73 -0.86 -10.00
N CYS A 84 -4.84 -0.23 -9.23
CA CYS A 84 -3.88 0.71 -9.77
C CYS A 84 -2.86 -0.01 -10.65
N ARG A 85 -2.29 0.70 -11.62
CA ARG A 85 -1.22 0.14 -12.46
C ARG A 85 -0.06 -0.28 -11.56
N ASN A 86 0.40 -1.52 -11.69
CA ASN A 86 1.52 -2.08 -10.92
C ASN A 86 2.22 -3.18 -11.75
N LYS A 87 3.35 -3.70 -11.26
CA LYS A 87 4.13 -4.76 -11.93
C LYS A 87 3.55 -6.18 -11.80
N GLY A 88 2.37 -6.34 -11.20
CA GLY A 88 1.80 -7.62 -10.80
C GLY A 88 2.24 -8.06 -9.40
N TRP A 89 1.63 -9.14 -8.92
CA TRP A 89 1.85 -9.69 -7.59
C TRP A 89 3.22 -10.35 -7.43
N GLY A 90 3.87 -10.12 -6.28
CA GLY A 90 5.07 -10.87 -5.88
C GLY A 90 6.32 -10.50 -6.69
N GLY A 91 6.45 -9.23 -7.07
CA GLY A 91 7.62 -8.72 -7.79
C GLY A 91 8.93 -8.99 -7.03
N ARG A 92 10.04 -9.12 -7.76
CA ARG A 92 11.39 -9.18 -7.19
C ARG A 92 12.07 -7.85 -7.50
N GLY A 93 12.35 -7.03 -6.48
CA GLY A 93 12.92 -5.71 -6.71
C GLY A 93 13.11 -4.85 -5.46
N CYS A 94 12.26 -5.03 -4.45
CA CYS A 94 12.32 -4.23 -3.22
C CYS A 94 12.57 -5.09 -1.98
N ASN A 95 13.28 -4.51 -1.02
CA ASN A 95 13.43 -5.01 0.34
C ASN A 95 12.64 -4.11 1.31
N HIS A 96 12.50 -4.56 2.56
CA HIS A 96 11.86 -3.79 3.63
C HIS A 96 12.83 -2.82 4.29
#